data_AF-A0A419YCT0-F1
#
_entry.id   AF-A0A419YCT0-F1
#
_cell.length_a   1.000
_cell.length_b   1.000
_cell.length_c   1.000
_cell.angle_alpha   90.00
_cell.angle_beta   90.00
_cell.angle_gamma   90.00
#
_symmetry.space_group_name_H-M   'P 1'
#
loop_
_entity.id
_entity.type
_entity.pdbx_description
1 polymer ?
#
loop_
_entity_poly.entity_id
_entity_poly.type
_entity_poly.pdbx_seq_one_letter_code
_entity_poly.pdbx_strand_id
1 'polypeptide(L)'
;MTGPALRGALHRLLGEAPEAPDPGLRLGIDLVHVPRAAELARRHGERWLADQFTARERAQLAAVRGTPDATLAGRLAAKEAFLKLLAPAGGLVLLRDVEVLRGEGGAPVVHPHGTALRRLRAAGIDRWTLSITHEGEWAIALAGALARPVAPRPGPPSLPPPHRGVRAMQQIADWIQGKNPKLGRAVEPAEDLIEGRLIDSLDFLEFIYLLEGVSGRPIDLAEVTVDDFRTLDRIQERFLDPAARGAA
;
A
#
# COMPACT_ATOMS: atom_id res chain seq x y z
N MET A 1 -26.04 8.53 -39.09
CA MET A 1 -24.64 8.06 -38.96
C MET A 1 -24.65 6.81 -38.08
N THR A 2 -24.07 5.70 -38.53
CA THR A 2 -23.96 4.47 -37.73
C THR A 2 -22.86 4.60 -36.66
N GLY A 3 -22.94 3.80 -35.59
CA GLY A 3 -21.97 3.81 -34.48
C GLY A 3 -20.50 3.77 -34.88
N PRO A 4 -20.08 2.98 -35.89
CA PRO A 4 -18.68 2.96 -36.37
C PRO A 4 -18.25 4.28 -37.04
N ALA A 5 -19.15 4.93 -37.79
CA ALA A 5 -18.87 6.19 -38.47
C ALA A 5 -18.77 7.37 -37.50
N LEU A 6 -19.58 7.37 -36.44
CA LEU A 6 -19.49 8.35 -35.35
C LEU A 6 -18.20 8.17 -34.53
N ARG A 7 -17.81 6.92 -34.24
CA ARG A 7 -16.57 6.61 -33.52
C ARG A 7 -15.33 7.08 -34.29
N GLY A 8 -15.28 6.84 -35.61
CA GLY A 8 -14.19 7.30 -36.46
C GLY A 8 -14.13 8.83 -36.62
N ALA A 9 -15.27 9.51 -36.60
CA ALA A 9 -15.33 10.98 -36.63
C ALA A 9 -14.85 11.59 -35.30
N LEU A 10 -15.27 11.03 -34.15
CA LEU A 10 -14.84 11.48 -32.82
C LEU A 10 -13.34 11.24 -32.58
N HIS A 11 -12.79 10.11 -33.02
CA HIS A 11 -11.35 9.82 -32.91
C HIS A 11 -10.48 10.83 -33.68
N ARG A 12 -10.94 11.30 -34.84
CA ARG A 12 -10.25 12.34 -35.62
C ARG A 12 -10.38 13.73 -35.01
N LEU A 13 -11.45 13.97 -34.24
CA LEU A 13 -11.73 15.27 -33.64
C LEU A 13 -11.08 15.46 -32.26
N LEU A 14 -10.92 14.37 -31.50
CA LEU A 14 -10.49 14.39 -30.09
C LEU A 14 -9.04 13.91 -29.85
N GLY A 15 -8.39 13.34 -30.87
CA GLY A 15 -7.08 12.69 -30.73
C GLY A 15 -7.18 11.25 -30.20
N GLU A 16 -6.04 10.58 -30.03
CA GLU A 16 -6.02 9.26 -29.36
C GLU A 16 -6.50 9.42 -27.90
N ALA A 17 -7.29 8.47 -27.42
CA ALA A 17 -7.63 8.42 -26.01
C ALA A 17 -6.32 8.34 -25.20
N PRO A 18 -6.17 9.08 -24.09
CA PRO A 18 -4.94 9.05 -23.30
C PRO A 18 -4.63 7.59 -22.92
N GLU A 19 -3.36 7.20 -23.09
CA GLU A 19 -2.87 5.89 -22.66
C GLU A 19 -3.19 5.66 -21.17
N ALA A 20 -3.30 4.38 -20.78
CA ALA A 20 -3.44 3.98 -19.39
C ALA A 20 -2.35 4.66 -18.51
N PRO A 21 -2.63 4.93 -17.21
CA PRO A 21 -1.68 5.61 -16.34
C PRO A 21 -0.32 4.91 -16.36
N ASP A 22 0.76 5.71 -16.45
CA ASP A 22 2.13 5.20 -16.49
C ASP A 22 2.35 4.23 -15.31
N PRO A 23 2.58 2.92 -15.56
CA PRO A 23 2.77 1.94 -14.50
C PRO A 23 4.03 2.21 -13.66
N GLY A 24 4.93 3.08 -14.14
CA GLY A 24 6.09 3.57 -13.40
C GLY A 24 5.77 4.74 -12.45
N LEU A 25 4.65 5.44 -12.60
CA LEU A 25 4.30 6.56 -11.71
C LEU A 25 3.80 6.04 -10.35
N ARG A 26 4.46 6.47 -9.28
CA ARG A 26 4.09 6.13 -7.91
C ARG A 26 3.78 7.39 -7.12
N LEU A 27 2.72 7.34 -6.35
CA LEU A 27 2.27 8.43 -5.49
C LEU A 27 2.12 7.94 -4.06
N GLY A 28 2.48 8.79 -3.11
CA GLY A 28 2.23 8.58 -1.70
C GLY A 28 1.77 9.88 -1.06
N ILE A 29 0.69 9.82 -0.30
CA ILE A 29 0.10 10.98 0.38
C ILE A 29 -0.14 10.64 1.84
N ASP A 30 0.12 11.59 2.73
CA ASP A 30 -0.14 11.43 4.15
C ASP A 30 -0.58 12.73 4.82
N LEU A 31 -1.44 12.61 5.83
CA LEU A 31 -2.05 13.71 6.57
C LEU A 31 -1.81 13.49 8.07
N VAL A 32 -1.24 14.49 8.74
CA VAL A 32 -0.87 14.43 10.15
C VAL A 32 -1.57 15.55 10.92
N HIS A 33 -2.22 15.19 12.02
CA HIS A 33 -2.81 16.14 12.97
C HIS A 33 -1.71 16.78 13.83
N VAL A 34 -1.50 18.09 13.66
CA VAL A 34 -0.42 18.87 14.28
C VAL A 34 -0.45 18.79 15.81
N PRO A 35 -1.59 19.03 16.51
CA PRO A 35 -1.64 18.93 17.97
C PRO A 35 -1.28 17.53 18.49
N ARG A 36 -1.67 16.48 17.76
CA ARG A 36 -1.38 15.09 18.15
C ARG A 36 0.10 14.75 17.99
N ALA A 37 0.72 15.18 16.90
CA ALA A 37 2.16 14.99 16.68
C ALA A 37 2.99 15.73 17.74
N ALA A 38 2.62 16.97 18.04
CA ALA A 38 3.27 17.77 19.08
C ALA A 38 3.10 17.14 20.47
N GLU A 39 1.92 16.62 20.79
CA GLU A 39 1.67 15.94 22.05
C GLU A 39 2.50 14.67 22.22
N LEU A 40 2.63 13.85 21.16
CA LEU A 40 3.49 12.67 21.19
C LEU A 40 4.96 13.03 21.42
N ALA A 41 5.44 14.07 20.73
CA ALA A 41 6.81 14.56 20.90
C ALA A 41 7.07 15.09 22.31
N ARG A 42 6.13 15.84 22.91
CA ARG A 42 6.25 16.31 24.29
C ARG A 42 6.21 15.17 25.30
N ARG A 43 5.29 14.22 25.12
CA ARG A 43 5.06 13.10 26.04
C ARG A 43 6.24 12.12 26.07
N HIS A 44 6.82 11.83 24.91
CA HIS A 44 7.86 10.80 24.78
C HIS A 44 9.27 11.35 24.59
N GLY A 45 9.40 12.67 24.39
CA GLY A 45 10.66 13.41 24.40
C GLY A 45 11.67 12.95 23.34
N GLU A 46 12.96 13.14 23.67
CA GLU A 46 14.07 12.94 22.75
C GLU A 46 14.19 11.50 22.24
N ARG A 47 13.79 10.50 23.03
CA ARG A 47 13.83 9.10 22.61
C ARG A 47 12.94 8.86 21.39
N TRP A 48 11.69 9.32 21.46
CA TRP A 48 10.76 9.19 20.33
C TRP A 48 11.26 9.99 19.12
N LEU A 49 11.75 11.22 19.33
CA LEU A 49 12.33 12.01 18.25
C LEU A 49 13.52 11.30 17.59
N ALA A 50 14.39 10.65 18.36
CA ALA A 50 15.53 9.90 17.84
C ALA A 50 15.15 8.59 17.10
N ASP A 51 13.96 8.06 17.36
CA ASP A 51 13.40 6.91 16.64
C ASP A 51 12.78 7.32 15.29
N GLN A 52 12.25 8.55 15.19
CA GLN A 52 11.59 9.05 13.97
C GLN A 52 12.53 9.86 13.05
N PHE A 53 13.49 10.58 13.62
CA PHE A 53 14.30 11.59 12.93
C PHE A 53 15.81 11.36 13.08
N THR A 54 16.57 11.68 12.04
CA THR A 54 18.04 11.70 12.10
C THR A 54 18.54 12.84 12.97
N ALA A 55 19.83 12.82 13.35
CA ALA A 55 20.42 13.91 14.11
C ALA A 55 20.34 15.26 13.36
N ARG A 56 20.50 15.25 12.03
CA ARG A 56 20.41 16.45 11.19
C ARG A 56 18.99 17.00 11.15
N GLU A 57 17.99 16.12 11.06
CA GLU A 57 16.59 16.52 11.12
C GLU A 57 16.24 17.15 12.46
N ARG A 58 16.65 16.53 13.57
CA ARG A 58 16.41 17.06 14.92
C ARG A 58 17.08 18.41 15.13
N ALA A 59 18.30 18.59 14.64
CA ALA A 59 18.98 19.90 14.65
C ALA A 59 18.18 20.97 13.87
N GLN A 60 17.68 20.64 12.67
CA GLN A 60 16.84 21.57 11.92
C GLN A 60 15.50 21.85 12.62
N LEU A 61 14.86 20.85 13.23
CA LEU A 61 13.62 21.02 13.99
C LEU A 61 13.82 21.95 15.19
N ALA A 62 14.90 21.78 15.94
CA ALA A 62 15.25 22.64 17.07
C ALA A 62 15.53 24.10 16.67
N ALA A 63 15.94 24.34 15.42
CA ALA A 63 16.20 25.67 14.88
C ALA A 63 14.95 26.37 14.33
N VAL A 64 13.82 25.68 14.17
CA VAL A 64 12.58 26.28 13.65
C VAL A 64 12.06 27.37 14.60
N ARG A 65 11.58 28.48 14.02
CA ARG A 65 10.92 29.58 14.72
C ARG A 65 9.50 29.74 14.17
N GLY A 66 8.55 30.15 15.03
CA GLY A 66 7.16 30.41 14.66
C GLY A 66 6.28 29.16 14.57
N THR A 67 6.66 28.17 13.76
CA THR A 67 5.82 26.99 13.47
C THR A 67 6.49 25.63 13.73
N PRO A 68 7.08 25.40 14.93
CA PRO A 68 7.81 24.17 15.24
C PRO A 68 6.93 22.92 15.16
N ASP A 69 5.71 22.97 15.72
CA ASP A 69 4.78 21.83 15.75
C ASP A 69 4.29 21.46 14.34
N ALA A 70 3.95 22.47 13.53
CA ALA A 70 3.54 22.24 12.14
C ALA A 70 4.71 21.73 11.28
N THR A 71 5.93 22.19 11.53
CA THR A 71 7.12 21.68 10.82
C THR A 71 7.43 20.23 11.22
N LEU A 72 7.29 19.88 12.49
CA LEU A 72 7.41 18.50 12.97
C LEU A 72 6.37 17.60 12.28
N ALA A 73 5.10 17.98 12.32
CA ALA A 73 4.01 17.25 11.70
C ALA A 73 4.20 17.11 10.18
N GLY A 74 4.62 18.17 9.50
CA GLY A 74 4.90 18.16 8.07
C GLY A 74 6.02 17.19 7.69
N ARG A 75 7.05 17.04 8.55
CA ARG A 75 8.10 16.03 8.31
C ARG A 75 7.64 14.61 8.57
N LEU A 76 6.77 14.38 9.55
CA LEU A 76 6.15 13.07 9.74
C LEU A 76 5.31 12.70 8.50
N ALA A 77 4.45 13.63 8.06
CA ALA A 77 3.64 13.44 6.86
C ALA A 77 4.54 13.16 5.64
N ALA A 78 5.65 13.90 5.49
CA ALA A 78 6.60 13.68 4.40
C ALA A 78 7.24 12.30 4.42
N LYS A 79 7.66 11.83 5.60
CA LYS A 79 8.25 10.50 5.76
C LYS A 79 7.25 9.41 5.39
N GLU A 80 6.03 9.49 5.91
CA GLU A 80 4.97 8.51 5.64
C GLU A 80 4.53 8.54 4.17
N ALA A 81 4.35 9.72 3.60
CA ALA A 81 4.06 9.89 2.17
C ALA A 81 5.16 9.26 1.30
N PHE A 82 6.43 9.43 1.69
CA PHE A 82 7.54 8.82 0.97
C PHE A 82 7.60 7.29 1.13
N LEU A 83 7.32 6.76 2.33
CA LEU A 83 7.25 5.32 2.57
C LEU A 83 6.16 4.65 1.71
N LYS A 84 5.05 5.36 1.46
CA LYS A 84 3.97 4.87 0.59
C LYS A 84 4.39 4.67 -0.88
N LEU A 85 5.48 5.28 -1.33
CA LEU A 85 6.06 4.99 -2.65
C LEU A 85 6.56 3.54 -2.78
N LEU A 86 6.91 2.90 -1.66
CA LEU A 86 7.58 1.60 -1.64
C LEU A 86 6.62 0.41 -1.82
N ALA A 87 5.30 0.65 -1.88
CA ALA A 87 4.23 -0.35 -1.89
C ALA A 87 4.23 -1.27 -0.64
N PRO A 88 3.09 -1.83 -0.22
CA PRO A 88 3.01 -2.65 0.99
C PRO A 88 3.81 -3.96 0.92
N ALA A 89 4.23 -4.39 -0.28
CA ALA A 89 5.03 -5.58 -0.50
C ALA A 89 6.49 -5.36 -0.07
N GLY A 90 6.73 -5.47 1.23
CA GLY A 90 8.07 -5.40 1.76
C GLY A 90 8.11 -4.90 3.18
N GLY A 91 8.39 -5.83 4.11
CA GLY A 91 8.58 -5.58 5.55
C GLY A 91 9.26 -4.27 5.99
N LEU A 92 8.99 -3.93 7.25
CA LEU A 92 9.19 -2.64 7.92
C LEU A 92 10.36 -1.79 7.42
N VAL A 93 10.04 -0.55 7.06
CA VAL A 93 10.99 0.55 6.82
C VAL A 93 10.89 1.52 7.97
N LEU A 94 12.03 1.90 8.54
CA LEU A 94 12.07 2.83 9.65
C LEU A 94 11.82 4.26 9.14
N LEU A 95 10.97 5.05 9.81
CA LEU A 95 10.77 6.47 9.46
C LEU A 95 12.09 7.25 9.47
N ARG A 96 12.99 6.94 10.39
CA ARG A 96 14.33 7.54 10.45
C ARG A 96 15.17 7.27 9.21
N ASP A 97 14.89 6.19 8.47
CA ASP A 97 15.60 5.88 7.22
C ASP A 97 15.18 6.76 6.04
N VAL A 98 14.16 7.59 6.23
CA VAL A 98 13.73 8.63 5.28
C VAL A 98 14.09 9.98 5.87
N GLU A 99 15.29 10.49 5.61
CA GLU A 99 15.70 11.81 6.11
C GLU A 99 15.10 12.94 5.25
N VAL A 100 14.42 13.90 5.88
CA VAL A 100 13.79 15.05 5.19
C VAL A 100 14.43 16.35 5.66
N LEU A 101 15.19 17.00 4.78
CA LEU A 101 15.90 18.25 5.06
C LEU A 101 15.34 19.41 4.23
N ARG A 102 15.58 20.63 4.69
CA ARG A 102 15.42 21.82 3.85
C ARG A 102 16.61 21.92 2.89
N GLY A 103 16.32 21.90 1.59
CA GLY A 103 17.27 22.17 0.51
C GLY A 103 17.34 23.65 0.14
N GLU A 104 17.93 23.93 -1.02
CA GLU A 104 18.03 25.29 -1.57
C GLU A 104 16.63 25.91 -1.77
N GLY A 105 16.51 27.21 -1.50
CA GLY A 105 15.23 27.91 -1.58
C GLY A 105 14.17 27.47 -0.56
N GLY A 106 14.53 26.59 0.39
CA GLY A 106 13.61 26.08 1.42
C GLY A 106 12.78 24.87 0.98
N ALA A 107 12.99 24.34 -0.22
CA ALA A 107 12.29 23.15 -0.71
C ALA A 107 12.62 21.91 0.15
N PRO A 108 11.65 21.02 0.44
CA PRO A 108 11.92 19.79 1.16
C PRO A 108 12.63 18.76 0.26
N VAL A 109 13.73 18.18 0.76
CA VAL A 109 14.54 17.19 0.05
C VAL A 109 14.63 15.92 0.87
N VAL A 110 14.35 14.77 0.22
CA VAL A 110 14.44 13.45 0.85
C VAL A 110 15.79 12.80 0.56
N HIS A 111 16.46 12.36 1.63
CA HIS A 111 17.69 11.60 1.63
C HIS A 111 17.42 10.19 2.21
N PRO A 112 17.00 9.23 1.38
CA PRO A 112 16.76 7.88 1.85
C PRO A 112 18.08 7.16 2.17
N HIS A 113 18.10 6.43 3.27
CA HIS A 113 19.22 5.59 3.67
C HIS A 113 18.73 4.25 4.25
N GLY A 114 19.64 3.41 4.73
CA GLY A 114 19.29 2.16 5.43
C GLY A 114 18.29 1.28 4.69
N THR A 115 17.20 0.92 5.38
CA THR A 115 16.10 0.10 4.85
C THR A 115 15.35 0.78 3.71
N ALA A 116 15.11 2.10 3.79
CA ALA A 116 14.38 2.86 2.77
C ALA A 116 15.13 2.86 1.43
N LEU A 117 16.45 3.12 1.45
CA LEU A 117 17.27 3.12 0.22
C LEU A 117 17.31 1.73 -0.44
N ARG A 118 17.42 0.65 0.35
CA ARG A 118 17.39 -0.71 -0.21
C ARG A 118 16.05 -1.01 -0.88
N ARG A 119 14.94 -0.54 -0.30
CA ARG A 119 13.60 -0.71 -0.84
C ARG A 119 13.37 0.08 -2.13
N LEU A 120 13.80 1.35 -2.17
CA LEU A 120 13.72 2.16 -3.41
C LEU A 120 14.43 1.47 -4.57
N ARG A 121 15.67 0.99 -4.33
CA ARG A 121 16.45 0.26 -5.33
C ARG A 121 15.74 -1.01 -5.80
N ALA A 122 15.17 -1.79 -4.87
CA ALA A 122 14.42 -3.00 -5.19
C ALA A 122 13.13 -2.71 -5.98
N ALA A 123 12.52 -1.54 -5.78
CA ALA A 123 11.34 -1.07 -6.50
C ALA A 123 11.67 -0.36 -7.82
N GLY A 124 12.96 -0.25 -8.20
CA GLY A 124 13.37 0.45 -9.41
C GLY A 124 13.16 1.97 -9.37
N ILE A 125 13.01 2.55 -8.18
CA ILE A 125 12.78 3.98 -7.98
C ILE A 125 14.14 4.68 -7.86
N ASP A 126 14.46 5.54 -8.83
CA ASP A 126 15.69 6.35 -8.85
C ASP A 126 15.43 7.87 -8.86
N ARG A 127 14.17 8.28 -9.09
CA ARG A 127 13.75 9.69 -9.11
C ARG A 127 12.50 9.88 -8.26
N TRP A 128 12.52 10.90 -7.41
CA TRP A 128 11.41 11.27 -6.53
C TRP A 128 11.32 12.77 -6.32
N THR A 129 10.14 13.21 -5.90
CA THR A 129 9.86 14.57 -5.47
C THR A 129 8.98 14.54 -4.22
N LEU A 130 9.00 15.62 -3.45
CA LEU A 130 8.25 15.79 -2.22
C LEU A 130 7.69 17.21 -2.16
N SER A 131 6.43 17.32 -1.75
CA SER A 131 5.79 18.57 -1.38
C SER A 131 5.18 18.43 0.01
N ILE A 132 5.29 19.50 0.82
CA ILE A 132 4.75 19.56 2.17
C ILE A 132 4.02 20.89 2.30
N THR A 133 2.82 20.86 2.88
CA THR A 133 2.12 22.07 3.29
C THR A 133 1.41 21.84 4.62
N HIS A 134 1.03 22.92 5.30
CA HIS A 134 0.22 22.86 6.51
C HIS A 134 -0.79 24.00 6.50
N GLU A 135 -1.97 23.74 7.04
CA GLU A 135 -3.04 24.73 7.21
C GLU A 135 -3.82 24.38 8.49
N GLY A 136 -4.02 25.38 9.36
CA GLY A 136 -4.62 25.17 10.68
C GLY A 136 -3.93 24.07 11.49
N GLU A 137 -4.69 23.05 11.87
CA GLU A 137 -4.24 21.93 12.72
C GLU A 137 -3.72 20.73 11.94
N TRP A 138 -3.52 20.86 10.63
CA TRP A 138 -3.16 19.75 9.76
C TRP A 138 -1.90 20.05 8.96
N ALA A 139 -1.05 19.03 8.81
CA ALA A 139 0.06 19.03 7.89
C ALA A 139 -0.12 17.86 6.90
N ILE A 140 0.10 18.13 5.62
CA ILE A 140 -0.03 17.16 4.54
C ILE A 140 1.26 17.10 3.73
N ALA A 141 1.58 15.93 3.23
CA ALA A 141 2.66 15.77 2.28
C ALA A 141 2.27 14.85 1.12
N LEU A 142 2.83 15.15 -0.05
CA LEU A 142 2.73 14.36 -1.26
C LEU A 142 4.15 14.01 -1.73
N ALA A 143 4.42 12.72 -1.87
CA ALA A 143 5.60 12.20 -2.52
C ALA A 143 5.20 11.64 -3.90
N GLY A 144 6.02 11.89 -4.90
CA GLY A 144 5.88 11.33 -6.24
C GLY A 144 7.18 10.69 -6.68
N ALA A 145 7.12 9.58 -7.40
CA ALA A 145 8.30 8.90 -7.93
C ALA A 145 8.06 8.30 -9.30
N LEU A 146 9.14 8.19 -10.07
CA LEU A 146 9.19 7.41 -11.31
C LEU A 146 10.00 6.15 -11.02
N ALA A 147 9.33 5.00 -11.12
CA ALA A 147 9.97 3.70 -11.16
C ALA A 147 10.32 3.36 -12.60
N ARG A 148 11.56 2.91 -12.84
CA ARG A 148 11.86 2.23 -14.09
C ARG A 148 11.03 0.95 -14.16
N PRO A 149 10.53 0.55 -15.34
CA PRO A 149 10.00 -0.79 -15.53
C PRO A 149 11.08 -1.79 -15.14
N VAL A 150 10.91 -2.43 -13.98
CA VAL A 150 11.72 -3.59 -13.61
C VAL A 150 11.07 -4.75 -14.35
N ALA A 151 11.81 -5.43 -15.22
CA ALA A 151 11.33 -6.65 -15.84
C ALA A 151 10.76 -7.56 -14.73
N PRO A 152 9.57 -8.16 -14.91
CA PRO A 152 8.97 -8.99 -13.88
C PRO A 152 10.02 -9.99 -13.39
N ARG A 153 10.25 -10.03 -12.08
CA ARG A 153 11.11 -11.07 -11.49
C ARG A 153 10.54 -12.41 -11.95
N PRO A 154 11.38 -13.38 -12.37
CA PRO A 154 10.87 -14.73 -12.60
C PRO A 154 10.14 -15.15 -11.32
N GLY A 155 8.89 -15.58 -11.49
CA GLY A 155 8.09 -16.11 -10.40
C GLY A 155 8.84 -17.24 -9.69
N PRO A 156 8.50 -17.56 -8.43
CA PRO A 156 9.03 -18.73 -7.76
C PRO A 156 8.83 -19.98 -8.64
N PRO A 157 9.73 -20.97 -8.60
CA PRO A 157 9.66 -22.15 -9.46
C PRO A 157 8.30 -22.84 -9.35
N SER A 158 7.77 -23.29 -10.49
CA SER A 158 6.48 -23.95 -10.63
C SER A 158 6.36 -25.17 -9.71
N LEU A 159 5.32 -25.19 -8.87
CA LEU A 159 4.89 -26.36 -8.10
C LEU A 159 4.07 -27.33 -8.98
N PRO A 160 4.09 -28.65 -8.69
CA PRO A 160 3.37 -29.67 -9.44
C PRO A 160 1.83 -29.55 -9.27
N PRO A 161 1.01 -30.16 -10.16
CA PRO A 161 -0.42 -29.87 -10.27
C PRO A 161 -1.29 -30.43 -9.11
N PRO A 162 -2.51 -29.91 -8.90
CA PRO A 162 -3.27 -30.07 -7.65
C PRO A 162 -4.29 -31.23 -7.62
N HIS A 163 -4.79 -31.54 -6.42
CA HIS A 163 -5.89 -32.51 -6.14
C HIS A 163 -7.09 -31.86 -5.40
N ARG A 164 -8.30 -32.36 -5.72
CA ARG A 164 -9.70 -31.87 -5.52
C ARG A 164 -10.19 -31.43 -4.11
N GLY A 165 -10.93 -30.31 -4.09
CA GLY A 165 -12.26 -30.15 -3.44
C GLY A 165 -12.31 -29.90 -1.93
N VAL A 166 -12.38 -30.98 -1.13
CA VAL A 166 -12.51 -30.87 0.35
C VAL A 166 -11.25 -30.29 0.98
N ARG A 167 -10.10 -30.38 0.30
CA ARG A 167 -8.85 -29.74 0.72
C ARG A 167 -8.89 -28.22 0.59
N ALA A 168 -9.71 -27.64 -0.30
CA ALA A 168 -9.67 -26.22 -0.61
C ALA A 168 -10.03 -25.33 0.59
N MET A 169 -11.15 -25.60 1.26
CA MET A 169 -11.58 -24.83 2.44
C MET A 169 -10.68 -25.09 3.65
N GLN A 170 -10.21 -26.32 3.83
CA GLN A 170 -9.23 -26.63 4.87
C GLN A 170 -7.91 -25.88 4.63
N GLN A 171 -7.45 -25.81 3.38
CA GLN A 171 -6.25 -25.05 2.99
C GLN A 171 -6.40 -23.55 3.24
N ILE A 172 -7.58 -22.99 2.97
CA ILE A 172 -7.90 -21.59 3.28
C ILE A 172 -7.87 -21.35 4.80
N ALA A 173 -8.57 -22.19 5.58
CA ALA A 173 -8.62 -22.06 7.03
C ALA A 173 -7.24 -22.24 7.68
N ASP A 174 -6.48 -23.25 7.25
CA ASP A 174 -5.12 -23.54 7.73
C ASP A 174 -4.16 -22.38 7.39
N TRP A 175 -4.31 -21.77 6.21
CA TRP A 175 -3.51 -20.62 5.82
C TRP A 175 -3.81 -19.41 6.70
N ILE A 176 -5.09 -19.11 6.97
CA ILE A 176 -5.48 -18.02 7.87
C ILE A 176 -4.96 -18.29 9.29
N GLN A 177 -5.06 -19.51 9.80
CA GLN A 177 -4.51 -19.88 11.11
C GLN A 177 -2.98 -19.78 11.17
N GLY A 178 -2.28 -20.20 10.12
CA GLY A 178 -0.82 -20.10 10.03
C GLY A 178 -0.32 -18.66 10.03
N LYS A 179 -1.09 -17.74 9.42
CA LYS A 179 -0.82 -16.30 9.46
C LYS A 179 -1.16 -15.66 10.81
N ASN A 180 -2.08 -16.28 11.56
CA ASN A 180 -2.55 -15.80 12.86
C ASN A 180 -2.25 -16.82 13.98
N PRO A 181 -0.97 -17.13 14.29
CA PRO A 181 -0.60 -18.19 15.24
C PRO A 181 -1.05 -17.91 16.69
N LYS A 182 -1.43 -16.67 16.99
CA LYS A 182 -1.99 -16.26 18.30
C LYS A 182 -3.49 -16.48 18.43
N LEU A 183 -4.19 -16.82 17.34
CA LEU A 183 -5.65 -17.00 17.33
C LEU A 183 -6.07 -18.18 18.21
N GLY A 184 -5.28 -19.26 18.24
CA GLY A 184 -5.45 -20.40 19.15
C GLY A 184 -6.76 -21.19 19.01
N ARG A 185 -7.61 -20.85 18.03
CA ARG A 185 -8.91 -21.46 17.73
C ARG A 185 -9.14 -21.50 16.22
N ALA A 186 -10.14 -22.28 15.80
CA ALA A 186 -10.60 -22.26 14.43
C ALA A 186 -11.28 -20.93 14.06
N VAL A 187 -11.19 -20.57 12.78
CA VAL A 187 -11.90 -19.41 12.19
C VAL A 187 -13.32 -19.87 11.89
N GLU A 188 -14.31 -19.14 12.39
CA GLU A 188 -15.71 -19.50 12.17
C GLU A 188 -16.14 -19.13 10.73
N PRO A 189 -17.03 -19.89 10.07
CA PRO A 189 -17.38 -19.65 8.67
C PRO A 189 -17.96 -18.25 8.36
N ALA A 190 -18.73 -17.72 9.32
CA ALA A 190 -19.36 -16.40 9.25
C ALA A 190 -18.51 -15.28 9.89
N GLU A 191 -17.29 -15.59 10.36
CA GLU A 191 -16.39 -14.61 10.97
C GLU A 191 -15.91 -13.58 9.94
N ASP A 192 -15.94 -12.31 10.33
CA ASP A 192 -15.45 -11.21 9.49
C ASP A 192 -13.91 -11.19 9.47
N LEU A 193 -13.35 -11.65 8.35
CA LEU A 193 -11.90 -11.79 8.18
C LEU A 193 -11.18 -10.44 8.09
N ILE A 194 -11.90 -9.37 7.75
CA ILE A 194 -11.34 -8.04 7.49
C ILE A 194 -11.42 -7.19 8.75
N GLU A 195 -12.59 -7.08 9.38
CA GLU A 195 -12.76 -6.37 10.64
C GLU A 195 -12.00 -7.08 11.78
N GLY A 196 -11.93 -8.42 11.74
CA GLY A 196 -11.11 -9.23 12.63
C GLY A 196 -9.60 -9.10 12.38
N ARG A 197 -9.19 -8.39 11.32
CA ARG A 197 -7.79 -8.22 10.86
C ARG A 197 -7.05 -9.55 10.68
N LEU A 198 -7.77 -10.60 10.31
CA LEU A 198 -7.21 -11.93 10.07
C LEU A 198 -6.50 -12.00 8.71
N ILE A 199 -6.87 -11.11 7.79
CA ILE A 199 -6.21 -10.93 6.49
C ILE A 199 -5.89 -9.45 6.33
N ASP A 200 -4.60 -9.11 6.29
CA ASP A 200 -4.14 -7.74 5.99
C ASP A 200 -4.02 -7.49 4.47
N SER A 201 -3.66 -6.27 4.06
CA SER A 201 -3.60 -5.90 2.63
C SER A 201 -2.53 -6.63 1.82
N LEU A 202 -1.49 -7.18 2.47
CA LEU A 202 -0.46 -7.97 1.79
C LEU A 202 -0.83 -9.45 1.78
N ASP A 203 -1.34 -9.94 2.90
CA ASP A 203 -1.96 -11.25 3.03
C ASP A 203 -3.12 -11.41 2.04
N PHE A 204 -3.85 -10.35 1.71
CA PHE A 204 -4.94 -10.40 0.73
C PHE A 204 -4.47 -10.84 -0.66
N LEU A 205 -3.31 -10.37 -1.14
CA LEU A 205 -2.80 -10.78 -2.45
C LEU A 205 -2.36 -12.25 -2.43
N GLU A 206 -1.68 -12.68 -1.36
CA GLU A 206 -1.33 -14.09 -1.15
C GLU A 206 -2.59 -14.97 -1.04
N PHE A 207 -3.64 -14.43 -0.44
CA PHE A 207 -4.94 -15.05 -0.29
C PHE A 207 -5.66 -15.20 -1.64
N ILE A 208 -5.60 -14.18 -2.52
CA ILE A 208 -6.10 -14.30 -3.90
C ILE A 208 -5.39 -15.42 -4.64
N TYR A 209 -4.05 -15.50 -4.57
CA TYR A 209 -3.31 -16.57 -5.23
C TYR A 209 -3.62 -17.96 -4.66
N LEU A 210 -3.78 -18.07 -3.34
CA LEU A 210 -4.26 -19.30 -2.71
C LEU A 210 -5.63 -19.67 -3.27
N LEU A 211 -6.54 -18.71 -3.35
CA LEU A 211 -7.91 -18.89 -3.80
C LEU A 211 -8.01 -19.27 -5.27
N GLU A 212 -7.21 -18.67 -6.15
CA GLU A 212 -7.05 -19.09 -7.55
C GLU A 212 -6.52 -20.52 -7.64
N GLY A 213 -5.53 -20.84 -6.80
CA GLY A 213 -4.93 -22.17 -6.73
C GLY A 213 -5.92 -23.25 -6.28
N VAL A 214 -6.75 -22.96 -5.28
CA VAL A 214 -7.74 -23.93 -4.77
C VAL A 214 -9.03 -23.97 -5.60
N SER A 215 -9.42 -22.85 -6.23
CA SER A 215 -10.59 -22.78 -7.12
C SER A 215 -10.30 -23.29 -8.53
N GLY A 216 -9.02 -23.35 -8.92
CA GLY A 216 -8.58 -23.77 -10.25
C GLY A 216 -8.94 -22.78 -11.36
N ARG A 217 -9.31 -21.54 -11.01
CA ARG A 217 -9.68 -20.47 -11.95
C ARG A 217 -9.01 -19.15 -11.57
N PRO A 218 -8.59 -18.35 -12.56
CA PRO A 218 -8.12 -17.00 -12.29
C PRO A 218 -9.27 -16.15 -11.75
N ILE A 219 -8.96 -15.25 -10.82
CA ILE A 219 -9.91 -14.29 -10.26
C ILE A 219 -9.67 -12.95 -10.95
N ASP A 220 -10.66 -12.51 -11.72
CA ASP A 220 -10.62 -11.16 -12.28
C ASP A 220 -10.88 -10.13 -11.17
N LEU A 221 -9.82 -9.42 -10.79
CA LEU A 221 -9.88 -8.40 -9.74
C LEU A 221 -10.77 -7.20 -10.11
N ALA A 222 -11.13 -7.03 -11.38
CA ALA A 222 -12.09 -6.01 -11.82
C ALA A 222 -13.55 -6.40 -11.51
N GLU A 223 -13.84 -7.68 -11.30
CA GLU A 223 -15.19 -8.26 -11.18
C GLU A 223 -15.52 -8.75 -9.75
N VAL A 224 -14.68 -8.37 -8.78
CA VAL A 224 -14.82 -8.74 -7.36
C VAL A 224 -14.74 -7.51 -6.47
N THR A 225 -15.44 -7.59 -5.35
CA THR A 225 -15.50 -6.56 -4.32
C THR A 225 -14.88 -7.08 -3.03
N VAL A 226 -14.49 -6.17 -2.14
CA VAL A 226 -13.99 -6.53 -0.80
C VAL A 226 -14.99 -7.40 -0.03
N ASP A 227 -16.28 -7.19 -0.26
CA ASP A 227 -17.37 -7.92 0.39
C ASP A 227 -17.45 -9.39 -0.04
N ASP A 228 -16.92 -9.76 -1.21
CA ASP A 228 -16.82 -11.15 -1.68
C ASP A 228 -15.84 -11.99 -0.85
N PHE A 229 -14.93 -11.34 -0.11
CA PHE A 229 -13.86 -11.98 0.67
C PHE A 229 -14.06 -11.86 2.19
N ARG A 230 -15.19 -11.29 2.61
CA ARG A 230 -15.42 -10.86 3.99
C ARG A 230 -15.57 -12.02 4.98
N THR A 231 -16.13 -13.14 4.52
CA THR A 231 -16.33 -14.36 5.33
C THR A 231 -15.98 -15.61 4.54
N LEU A 232 -15.66 -16.70 5.22
CA LEU A 232 -15.35 -17.99 4.57
C LEU A 232 -16.55 -18.52 3.78
N ASP A 233 -17.77 -18.31 4.27
CA ASP A 233 -19.01 -18.68 3.56
C ASP A 233 -19.10 -17.99 2.19
N ARG A 234 -18.87 -16.67 2.15
CA ARG A 234 -18.92 -15.88 0.92
C ARG A 234 -17.83 -16.28 -0.06
N ILE A 235 -16.65 -16.61 0.47
CA ILE A 235 -15.53 -17.10 -0.33
C ILE A 235 -15.90 -18.44 -0.99
N GLN A 236 -16.47 -19.36 -0.21
CA GLN A 236 -16.92 -20.65 -0.72
C GLN A 236 -17.98 -20.48 -1.82
N GLU A 237 -19.03 -19.71 -1.55
CA GLU A 237 -20.13 -19.46 -2.49
C GLU A 237 -19.66 -18.76 -3.77
N ARG A 238 -18.80 -17.75 -3.66
CA ARG A 238 -18.35 -16.94 -4.79
C ARG A 238 -17.31 -17.69 -5.63
N PHE A 239 -16.34 -18.33 -4.98
CA PHE A 239 -15.11 -18.79 -5.62
C PHE A 239 -14.97 -20.29 -5.74
N LEU A 240 -15.67 -21.09 -4.92
CA LEU A 240 -15.53 -22.54 -4.93
C LEU A 240 -16.78 -23.29 -5.42
N ASP A 241 -17.98 -22.77 -5.19
CA ASP A 241 -19.26 -23.37 -5.60
C ASP A 241 -20.09 -22.50 -6.58
N PRO A 242 -19.54 -22.06 -7.72
CA PRO A 242 -20.25 -21.16 -8.65
C PRO A 242 -21.50 -21.77 -9.29
N ALA A 243 -21.65 -23.11 -9.27
CA ALA A 243 -22.78 -23.83 -9.88
C ALA A 243 -24.13 -23.60 -9.16
N ALA A 244 -24.13 -23.09 -7.93
CA ALA A 244 -25.36 -22.79 -7.20
C ALA A 244 -26.13 -21.56 -7.74
N ARG A 245 -25.51 -20.73 -8.60
CA ARG A 245 -26.13 -19.51 -9.16
C ARG A 245 -26.84 -19.71 -10.51
N GLY A 246 -26.83 -20.93 -11.07
CA GLY A 246 -27.49 -21.24 -12.35
C GLY A 246 -28.84 -21.95 -12.24
N ALA A 247 -29.33 -22.19 -11.02
CA ALA A 247 -30.59 -22.88 -10.75
C ALA A 247 -31.46 -22.07 -9.78
N ALA A 248 -31.92 -20.90 -10.23
CA ALA A 248 -33.08 -20.20 -9.71
C ALA A 248 -33.62 -19.26 -10.79
#